data_AF-A0A514XFE3-F1
#
_entry.id   AF-A0A514XFE3-F1
#
_cell.length_a   1.000
_cell.length_b   1.000
_cell.length_c   1.000
_cell.angle_alpha   90.00
_cell.angle_beta   90.00
_cell.angle_gamma   90.00
#
_symmetry.space_group_name_H-M   'P 1'
#
loop_
_entity.id
_entity.type
_entity.pdbx_description
1 polymer ?
#
loop_
_entity_poly.entity_id
_entity_poly.type
_entity_poly.pdbx_seq_one_letter_code
_entity_poly.pdbx_strand_id
1 'polypeptide(L)'
;MKQALLLMVFILGSVVARADVAIQTAVDNTTAEELYLCNASLRHPTLPAEQECLNLSTGEVCSPLDSDSKKGACVCRAKTNYGDQIIGWNKDEDYAVVIGSNDWMSLFSTQDSFANKLARLDISLGSENLGAEYSVRFCYLGPQEVLQRQGTTTTDLTEGKYFVDVSLAGSNYNQSLDTVGFSYQCDYRYRGNQSGPRKKNEQGPSKGVVEKDDSASYTIFGNSPGSRPGSVNFLQRALSLNSSASQVPRFCVFEFKFKELSGKSLGRNINASQVNFSGKLRICKQGTCPTGF
;
A
#
# COMPACT_ATOMS: atom_id res chain seq x y z
N MET A 1 -59.46 5.12 27.88
CA MET A 1 -58.73 4.63 26.69
C MET A 1 -57.91 5.78 26.11
N LYS A 2 -56.60 5.81 26.34
CA LYS A 2 -55.66 6.71 25.67
C LYS A 2 -54.48 5.86 25.23
N GLN A 3 -54.39 5.59 23.93
CA GLN A 3 -53.34 4.78 23.33
C GLN A 3 -52.02 5.54 23.38
N ALA A 4 -50.99 4.84 23.86
CA ALA A 4 -49.60 5.25 23.81
C ALA A 4 -49.08 5.14 22.37
N LEU A 5 -48.50 6.22 21.84
CA LEU A 5 -47.72 6.19 20.61
C LEU A 5 -46.25 6.02 21.00
N LEU A 6 -45.78 4.77 20.99
CA LEU A 6 -44.38 4.42 21.18
C LEU A 6 -43.65 4.73 19.86
N LEU A 7 -42.90 5.83 19.83
CA LEU A 7 -42.05 6.20 18.70
C LEU A 7 -40.80 5.31 18.70
N MET A 8 -40.82 4.26 17.87
CA MET A 8 -39.69 3.37 17.65
C MET A 8 -38.65 4.12 16.79
N VAL A 9 -37.62 4.67 17.43
CA VAL A 9 -36.45 5.24 16.74
C VAL A 9 -35.63 4.08 16.19
N PHE A 10 -35.81 3.79 14.90
CA PHE A 10 -34.89 2.94 14.13
C PHE A 10 -33.57 3.71 13.99
N ILE A 11 -32.58 3.36 14.81
CA ILE A 11 -31.19 3.69 14.54
C ILE A 11 -30.79 2.82 13.35
N LEU A 12 -30.89 3.39 12.14
CA LEU A 12 -30.26 2.86 10.94
C LEU A 12 -28.74 2.91 11.17
N GLY A 13 -28.20 1.86 11.78
CA GLY A 13 -26.78 1.59 11.77
C GLY A 13 -26.36 1.39 10.32
N SER A 14 -25.70 2.39 9.74
CA SER A 14 -25.02 2.27 8.46
C SER A 14 -23.98 1.15 8.59
N VAL A 15 -24.28 0.03 7.95
CA VAL A 15 -23.32 -1.04 7.73
C VAL A 15 -22.24 -0.45 6.84
N VAL A 16 -21.08 -0.14 7.41
CA VAL A 16 -19.91 0.29 6.65
C VAL A 16 -19.53 -0.89 5.75
N ALA A 17 -19.82 -0.78 4.46
CA ALA A 17 -19.37 -1.75 3.47
C ALA A 17 -17.84 -1.73 3.49
N ARG A 18 -17.23 -2.79 4.01
CA ARG A 18 -15.79 -2.99 4.02
C ARG A 18 -15.35 -3.25 2.59
N ALA A 19 -14.42 -2.45 2.08
CA ALA A 19 -13.75 -2.76 0.82
C ALA A 19 -12.79 -3.93 1.08
N ASP A 20 -13.25 -5.16 0.82
CA ASP A 20 -12.37 -6.33 0.83
C ASP A 20 -11.39 -6.22 -0.33
N VAL A 21 -10.18 -5.73 -0.06
CA VAL A 21 -9.05 -5.91 -0.97
C VAL A 21 -8.71 -7.40 -0.93
N ALA A 22 -9.33 -8.18 -1.80
CA ALA A 22 -9.03 -9.60 -1.95
C ALA A 22 -7.65 -9.78 -2.59
N ILE A 23 -6.59 -9.68 -1.78
CA ILE A 23 -5.22 -9.96 -2.19
C ILE A 23 -5.12 -11.48 -2.32
N GLN A 24 -5.17 -12.00 -3.55
CA GLN A 24 -4.84 -13.40 -3.78
C GLN A 24 -3.34 -13.58 -3.71
N THR A 25 -2.83 -13.76 -2.50
CA THR A 25 -1.44 -14.14 -2.23
C THR A 25 -1.29 -15.60 -2.65
N ALA A 26 -0.80 -15.87 -3.86
CA ALA A 26 -0.40 -17.23 -4.21
C ALA A 26 0.83 -17.58 -3.37
N VAL A 27 0.62 -18.34 -2.30
CA VAL A 27 1.68 -18.85 -1.43
C VAL A 27 2.07 -20.21 -1.97
N ASP A 28 3.31 -20.37 -2.45
CA ASP A 28 3.89 -21.69 -2.68
C ASP A 28 4.62 -22.12 -1.41
N ASN A 29 3.97 -23.00 -0.64
CA ASN A 29 4.51 -23.54 0.61
C ASN A 29 5.77 -24.41 0.38
N THR A 30 6.01 -24.87 -0.85
CA THR A 30 7.18 -25.68 -1.20
C THR A 30 8.45 -24.84 -1.26
N THR A 31 8.33 -23.60 -1.75
CA THR A 31 9.43 -22.66 -1.94
C THR A 31 9.48 -21.57 -0.85
N ALA A 32 8.49 -21.57 0.05
CA ALA A 32 8.29 -20.57 1.11
C ALA A 32 8.16 -19.13 0.55
N GLU A 33 7.59 -19.00 -0.64
CA GLU A 33 7.28 -17.72 -1.27
C GLU A 33 6.06 -17.07 -0.60
N GLU A 34 6.13 -15.76 -0.38
CA GLU A 34 5.02 -15.01 0.20
C GLU A 34 4.84 -13.65 -0.48
N LEU A 35 3.60 -13.24 -0.68
CA LEU A 35 3.22 -11.89 -1.05
C LEU A 35 2.23 -11.41 0.00
N TYR A 36 2.36 -10.19 0.52
CA TYR A 36 1.43 -9.67 1.53
C TYR A 36 1.44 -8.15 1.56
N LEU A 37 0.36 -7.58 2.08
CA LEU A 37 0.32 -6.16 2.43
C LEU A 37 1.27 -5.92 3.60
N CYS A 38 2.19 -4.96 3.45
CA CYS A 38 3.28 -4.78 4.41
C CYS A 38 3.42 -3.37 4.96
N ASN A 39 2.87 -2.36 4.26
CA ASN A 39 2.83 -1.01 4.77
C ASN A 39 1.77 -0.18 4.05
N ALA A 40 1.46 0.98 4.62
CA ALA A 40 0.70 2.02 3.97
C ALA A 40 1.19 3.38 4.47
N SER A 41 1.05 4.41 3.63
CA SER A 41 1.55 5.73 3.94
C SER A 41 0.54 6.81 3.56
N LEU A 42 0.60 7.95 4.24
CA LEU A 42 -0.28 9.11 4.03
C LEU A 42 0.55 10.39 4.08
N ARG A 43 0.22 11.34 3.21
CA ARG A 43 0.62 12.74 3.33
C ARG A 43 -0.48 13.67 2.83
N HIS A 44 -0.47 14.90 3.31
CA HIS A 44 -1.19 16.03 2.77
C HIS A 44 -0.18 17.09 2.35
N PRO A 45 0.16 17.20 1.06
CA PRO A 45 1.02 18.27 0.59
C PRO A 45 0.25 19.60 0.69
N THR A 46 0.27 20.23 1.88
CA THR A 46 -0.46 21.47 2.16
C THR A 46 0.46 22.68 2.15
N LEU A 47 -0.10 23.85 1.86
CA LEU A 47 0.59 25.12 2.03
C LEU A 47 0.74 25.43 3.53
N PRO A 48 1.88 26.00 3.98
CA PRO A 48 2.14 26.29 5.40
C PRO A 48 1.04 27.08 6.14
N ALA A 49 0.25 27.89 5.42
CA ALA A 49 -0.83 28.70 6.00
C ALA A 49 -2.01 27.87 6.54
N GLU A 50 -2.22 26.66 6.01
CA GLU A 50 -3.32 25.76 6.40
C GLU A 50 -2.89 24.71 7.42
N GLN A 51 -1.70 24.84 8.02
CA GLN A 51 -1.17 23.92 9.02
C GLN A 51 -1.20 24.49 10.43
N GLU A 52 -1.41 23.61 11.40
CA GLU A 52 -1.16 23.82 12.82
C GLU A 52 -0.22 22.72 13.30
N CYS A 53 0.74 23.07 14.15
CA CYS A 53 1.66 22.09 14.73
C CYS A 53 1.39 21.95 16.21
N LEU A 54 1.32 20.72 16.72
CA LEU A 54 1.02 20.42 18.11
C LEU A 54 2.13 19.59 18.76
N ASN A 55 2.40 19.87 20.03
CA ASN A 55 3.31 19.07 20.84
C ASN A 55 2.62 17.77 21.21
N LEU A 56 3.19 16.62 20.85
CA LEU A 56 2.54 15.33 21.09
C LEU A 56 2.38 14.99 22.58
N SER A 57 3.20 15.57 23.47
CA SER A 57 3.14 15.32 24.91
C SER A 57 2.11 16.19 25.62
N THR A 58 1.85 17.42 25.14
CA THR A 58 0.97 18.38 25.82
C THR A 58 -0.30 18.73 25.05
N GLY A 59 -0.34 18.47 23.74
CA GLY A 59 -1.43 18.86 22.85
C GLY A 59 -1.48 20.36 22.51
N GLU A 60 -0.50 21.14 22.95
CA GLU A 60 -0.43 22.60 22.72
C GLU A 60 0.21 22.94 21.37
N VAL A 61 -0.12 24.12 20.83
CA VAL A 61 0.49 24.62 19.60
C VAL A 61 2.00 24.83 19.79
N CYS A 62 2.79 24.29 18.86
CA CYS A 62 4.25 24.38 18.87
C CYS A 62 4.79 24.84 17.52
N SER A 63 6.08 25.17 17.47
CA SER A 63 6.80 25.42 16.22
C SER A 63 7.74 24.24 15.92
N PRO A 64 7.77 23.70 14.68
CA PRO A 64 8.74 22.66 14.32
C PRO A 64 10.18 23.19 14.26
N LEU A 65 10.38 24.51 14.31
CA LEU A 65 11.68 25.16 14.37
C LEU A 65 12.20 25.36 15.81
N ASP A 66 11.39 25.04 16.82
CA ASP A 66 11.81 25.09 18.22
C ASP A 66 12.75 23.90 18.50
N SER A 67 14.04 24.19 18.68
CA SER A 67 15.11 23.20 18.87
C SER A 67 15.32 22.78 20.34
N ASP A 68 14.36 23.09 21.22
CA ASP A 68 14.47 22.76 22.64
C ASP A 68 14.25 21.26 22.88
N SER A 69 15.35 20.55 23.11
CA SER A 69 15.42 19.13 23.45
C SER A 69 14.56 18.68 24.64
N LYS A 70 14.03 19.61 25.45
CA LYS A 70 13.14 19.32 26.58
C LYS A 70 11.65 19.37 26.21
N LYS A 71 11.29 19.87 25.02
CA LYS A 71 9.91 19.87 24.54
C LYS A 71 9.65 18.58 23.76
N GLY A 72 8.47 17.96 23.96
CA GLY A 72 8.03 16.79 23.20
C GLY A 72 7.98 17.07 21.69
N ALA A 73 8.01 16.02 20.86
CA ALA A 73 8.00 16.16 19.40
C ALA A 73 6.83 17.03 18.91
N CYS A 74 7.12 17.99 18.03
CA CYS A 74 6.15 18.89 17.42
C CYS A 74 5.71 18.33 16.06
N VAL A 75 4.42 18.06 15.87
CA VAL A 75 3.88 17.48 14.64
C VAL A 75 2.90 18.45 14.00
N CYS A 76 3.14 18.78 12.72
CA CYS A 76 2.28 19.64 11.91
C CYS A 76 1.20 18.85 11.19
N ARG A 77 -0.04 19.31 11.29
CA ARG A 77 -1.23 18.77 10.64
C ARG A 77 -2.03 19.89 9.97
N ALA A 78 -2.95 19.54 9.07
CA ALA A 78 -3.85 20.52 8.48
C ALA A 78 -4.89 21.01 9.51
N LYS A 79 -5.11 22.34 9.59
CA LYS A 79 -6.08 22.99 10.50
C LYS A 79 -7.52 22.59 10.27
N THR A 80 -7.87 22.14 9.06
CA THR A 80 -9.27 21.88 8.66
C THR A 80 -9.56 20.41 8.39
N ASN A 81 -8.55 19.55 8.31
CA ASN A 81 -8.72 18.14 7.95
C ASN A 81 -8.41 17.25 9.15
N TYR A 82 -9.25 17.40 10.17
CA TYR A 82 -9.29 16.49 11.30
C TYR A 82 -9.90 15.16 10.83
N GLY A 83 -9.12 14.07 10.85
CA GLY A 83 -9.65 12.72 10.68
C GLY A 83 -9.05 11.90 9.55
N ASP A 84 -8.18 12.48 8.71
CA ASP A 84 -7.48 11.73 7.67
C ASP A 84 -6.44 10.82 8.33
N GLN A 85 -6.68 9.52 8.23
CA GLN A 85 -5.88 8.52 8.88
C GLN A 85 -5.87 7.21 8.12
N ILE A 86 -4.79 6.48 8.33
CA ILE A 86 -4.67 5.08 7.96
C ILE A 86 -4.48 4.29 9.23
N ILE A 87 -5.27 3.24 9.40
CA ILE A 87 -5.12 2.28 10.49
C ILE A 87 -4.82 0.92 9.86
N GLY A 88 -3.74 0.28 10.28
CA GLY A 88 -3.39 -1.07 9.84
C GLY A 88 -3.30 -2.01 11.03
N TRP A 89 -3.75 -3.25 10.87
CA TRP A 89 -3.61 -4.32 11.84
C TRP A 89 -2.71 -5.42 11.27
N ASN A 90 -1.73 -5.87 12.04
CA ASN A 90 -0.91 -7.02 11.68
C ASN A 90 -1.68 -8.34 11.95
N LYS A 91 -1.07 -9.48 11.61
CA LYS A 91 -1.65 -10.81 11.85
C LYS A 91 -1.82 -11.17 13.34
N ASP A 92 -1.08 -10.50 14.22
CA ASP A 92 -1.15 -10.66 15.68
C ASP A 92 -2.17 -9.70 16.33
N GLU A 93 -2.94 -8.98 15.50
CA GLU A 93 -3.94 -7.97 15.88
C GLU A 93 -3.38 -6.68 16.49
N ASP A 94 -2.05 -6.50 16.53
CA ASP A 94 -1.46 -5.21 16.85
C ASP A 94 -1.78 -4.21 15.74
N TYR A 95 -1.97 -2.94 16.12
CA TYR A 95 -2.32 -1.90 15.18
C TYR A 95 -1.34 -0.73 15.19
N ALA A 96 -1.23 -0.09 14.04
CA ALA A 96 -0.53 1.18 13.86
C ALA A 96 -1.48 2.20 13.25
N VAL A 97 -1.24 3.48 13.56
CA VAL A 97 -2.03 4.60 13.03
C VAL A 97 -1.08 5.61 12.41
N VAL A 98 -1.40 6.04 11.20
CA VAL A 98 -0.81 7.22 10.59
C VAL A 98 -1.88 8.30 10.51
N ILE A 99 -1.53 9.47 11.03
CA ILE A 99 -2.30 10.70 10.82
C ILE A 99 -1.57 11.51 9.76
N GLY A 100 -2.32 12.08 8.82
CA GLY A 100 -1.73 12.78 7.69
C GLY A 100 -0.92 14.02 8.11
N SER A 101 0.28 14.15 7.53
CA SER A 101 1.20 15.28 7.70
C SER A 101 1.70 15.77 6.33
N ASN A 102 2.52 16.81 6.25
CA ASN A 102 3.11 17.22 4.96
C ASN A 102 4.04 16.16 4.36
N ASP A 103 4.77 15.48 5.24
CA ASP A 103 5.70 14.45 4.87
C ASP A 103 5.00 13.11 4.80
N TRP A 104 5.61 12.20 4.04
CA TRP A 104 5.17 10.81 4.01
C TRP A 104 5.34 10.19 5.38
N MET A 105 4.22 9.88 6.01
CA MET A 105 4.17 9.09 7.22
C MET A 105 3.70 7.69 6.86
N SER A 106 4.37 6.67 7.39
CA SER A 106 4.07 5.26 7.13
C SER A 106 3.66 4.55 8.42
N LEU A 107 2.82 3.51 8.31
CA LEU A 107 2.38 2.71 9.47
C LEU A 107 3.56 2.14 10.23
N PHE A 108 4.54 1.65 9.48
CA PHE A 108 5.80 1.15 10.01
C PHE A 108 6.97 1.83 9.34
N SER A 109 8.13 1.83 10.01
CA SER A 109 9.36 2.27 9.39
C SER A 109 9.66 1.42 8.14
N THR A 110 10.48 1.95 7.22
CA THR A 110 10.91 1.16 6.06
C THR A 110 11.67 -0.10 6.48
N GLN A 111 12.42 -0.02 7.60
CA GLN A 111 13.19 -1.15 8.12
C GLN A 111 12.28 -2.30 8.57
N ASP A 112 11.11 -1.97 9.10
CA ASP A 112 10.19 -2.93 9.70
C ASP A 112 9.09 -3.38 8.72
N SER A 113 9.06 -2.86 7.49
CA SER A 113 7.94 -3.13 6.56
C SER A 113 7.82 -4.63 6.25
N PHE A 114 8.93 -5.33 6.04
CA PHE A 114 8.92 -6.78 5.81
C PHE A 114 8.58 -7.61 7.06
N ALA A 115 8.76 -7.07 8.25
CA ALA A 115 8.39 -7.76 9.50
C ALA A 115 6.88 -7.66 9.79
N ASN A 116 6.20 -6.66 9.25
CA ASN A 116 4.82 -6.35 9.57
C ASN A 116 3.87 -6.80 8.46
N LYS A 117 3.39 -8.05 8.56
CA LYS A 117 2.38 -8.60 7.66
C LYS A 117 1.00 -8.07 8.07
N LEU A 118 0.49 -7.09 7.33
CA LEU A 118 -0.82 -6.51 7.57
C LEU A 118 -1.91 -7.51 7.16
N ALA A 119 -2.85 -7.76 8.08
CA ALA A 119 -4.06 -8.53 7.84
C ALA A 119 -5.22 -7.64 7.38
N ARG A 120 -5.24 -6.38 7.84
CA ARG A 120 -6.28 -5.41 7.52
C ARG A 120 -5.71 -4.01 7.41
N LEU A 121 -6.31 -3.21 6.52
CA LEU A 121 -6.02 -1.80 6.35
C LEU A 121 -7.33 -1.04 6.20
N ASP A 122 -7.54 -0.04 7.06
CA ASP A 122 -8.63 0.91 6.95
C ASP A 122 -8.03 2.28 6.58
N ILE A 123 -8.49 2.83 5.47
CA ILE A 123 -8.10 4.16 4.98
C ILE A 123 -9.32 5.06 5.11
N SER A 124 -9.23 6.07 5.97
CA SER A 124 -10.28 7.07 6.18
C SER A 124 -9.74 8.43 5.76
N LEU A 125 -10.29 9.00 4.68
CA LEU A 125 -9.85 10.27 4.12
C LEU A 125 -11.04 11.23 4.07
N GLY A 126 -10.79 12.48 4.44
CA GLY A 126 -11.76 13.57 4.49
C GLY A 126 -11.21 14.91 3.98
N SER A 127 -9.97 14.97 3.49
CA SER A 127 -9.30 16.22 3.09
C SER A 127 -9.60 16.73 1.67
N GLU A 128 -10.85 17.11 1.42
CA GLU A 128 -11.32 17.67 0.15
C GLU A 128 -10.66 18.99 -0.29
N ASN A 129 -10.24 19.83 0.66
CA ASN A 129 -9.63 21.12 0.34
C ASN A 129 -8.18 21.00 -0.15
N LEU A 130 -7.49 19.95 0.26
CA LEU A 130 -6.03 19.85 0.17
C LEU A 130 -5.57 18.67 -0.69
N GLY A 131 -6.39 17.63 -0.83
CA GLY A 131 -6.08 16.42 -1.59
C GLY A 131 -5.07 15.55 -0.85
N ALA A 132 -5.54 14.47 -0.24
CA ALA A 132 -4.64 13.48 0.34
C ALA A 132 -3.80 12.78 -0.73
N GLU A 133 -2.57 12.45 -0.40
CA GLU A 133 -1.84 11.40 -1.10
C GLU A 133 -1.62 10.23 -0.16
N TYR A 134 -1.98 9.03 -0.61
CA TYR A 134 -1.77 7.81 0.16
C TYR A 134 -1.15 6.73 -0.70
N SER A 135 -0.42 5.80 -0.08
CA SER A 135 0.14 4.65 -0.75
C SER A 135 -0.10 3.36 0.03
N VAL A 136 -0.21 2.28 -0.72
CA VAL A 136 -0.41 0.91 -0.22
C VAL A 136 0.73 0.06 -0.76
N ARG A 137 1.50 -0.57 0.13
CA ARG A 137 2.71 -1.33 -0.21
C ARG A 137 2.55 -2.81 0.06
N PHE A 138 2.91 -3.60 -0.93
CA PHE A 138 2.97 -5.05 -0.86
C PHE A 138 4.42 -5.49 -0.88
N CYS A 139 4.77 -6.41 0.00
CA CYS A 139 6.10 -6.99 0.08
C CYS A 139 6.03 -8.43 -0.43
N TYR A 140 7.00 -8.79 -1.26
CA TYR A 140 7.21 -10.14 -1.75
C TYR A 140 8.48 -10.72 -1.16
N LEU A 141 8.35 -11.88 -0.54
CA LEU A 141 9.43 -12.76 -0.14
C LEU A 141 9.57 -13.84 -1.21
N GLY A 142 10.66 -13.78 -1.96
CA GLY A 142 11.02 -14.75 -2.97
C GLY A 142 11.37 -16.12 -2.41
N PRO A 143 11.62 -17.10 -3.28
CA PRO A 143 11.80 -18.48 -2.86
C PRO A 143 13.13 -18.68 -2.12
N GLN A 144 13.13 -19.65 -1.21
CA GLN A 144 14.37 -20.24 -0.68
C GLN A 144 14.91 -21.25 -1.69
N GLU A 145 16.23 -21.36 -1.83
CA GLU A 145 16.84 -22.33 -2.77
C GLU A 145 16.31 -23.75 -2.53
N VAL A 146 15.88 -24.41 -3.61
CA VAL A 146 15.41 -25.81 -3.56
C VAL A 146 16.26 -26.63 -4.50
N LEU A 147 17.27 -27.29 -3.95
CA LEU A 147 18.17 -28.15 -4.72
C LEU A 147 17.56 -29.54 -4.92
N GLN A 148 17.46 -29.96 -6.18
CA GLN A 148 17.12 -31.33 -6.55
C GLN A 148 18.34 -32.00 -7.18
N ARG A 149 18.69 -33.19 -6.68
CA ARG A 149 19.75 -34.01 -7.26
C ARG A 149 19.15 -35.05 -8.20
N GLN A 150 19.57 -35.02 -9.47
CA GLN A 150 19.25 -36.02 -10.47
C GLN A 150 20.58 -36.64 -10.96
N GLY A 151 20.93 -37.80 -10.40
CA GLY A 151 22.23 -38.45 -10.65
C GLY A 151 23.41 -37.63 -10.10
N THR A 152 24.31 -37.22 -10.98
CA THR A 152 25.47 -36.35 -10.66
C THR A 152 25.16 -34.86 -10.74
N THR A 153 23.99 -34.49 -11.25
CA THR A 153 23.61 -33.09 -11.47
C THR A 153 22.77 -32.59 -10.30
N THR A 154 23.08 -31.39 -9.81
CA THR A 154 22.26 -30.66 -8.82
C THR A 154 21.65 -29.46 -9.54
N THR A 155 20.32 -29.35 -9.53
CA THR A 155 19.59 -28.23 -10.11
C THR A 155 18.84 -27.49 -9.02
N ASP A 156 18.84 -26.16 -9.09
CA ASP A 156 17.96 -25.36 -8.23
C ASP A 156 16.60 -25.19 -8.91
N LEU A 157 15.56 -25.76 -8.31
CA LEU A 157 14.19 -25.74 -8.81
C LEU A 157 13.55 -24.35 -8.74
N THR A 158 14.18 -23.39 -8.09
CA THR A 158 13.69 -22.01 -8.01
C THR A 158 14.17 -21.15 -9.17
N GLU A 159 15.23 -21.55 -9.88
CA GLU A 159 15.69 -20.87 -11.11
C GLU A 159 14.54 -20.80 -12.13
N GLY A 160 14.28 -19.64 -12.70
CA GLY A 160 13.29 -19.47 -13.76
C GLY A 160 12.88 -18.03 -13.99
N LYS A 161 11.96 -17.84 -14.93
CA LYS A 161 11.37 -16.53 -15.23
C LYS A 161 10.19 -16.26 -14.31
N TYR A 162 10.15 -15.06 -13.75
CA TYR A 162 9.11 -14.62 -12.83
C TYR A 162 8.32 -13.49 -13.45
N PHE A 163 7.02 -13.49 -13.17
CA PHE A 163 6.10 -12.48 -13.68
C PHE A 163 5.18 -11.99 -12.57
N VAL A 164 4.77 -10.73 -12.69
CA VAL A 164 3.69 -10.16 -11.91
C VAL A 164 2.49 -9.85 -12.80
N ASP A 165 1.32 -10.29 -12.35
CA ASP A 165 0.04 -9.85 -12.86
C ASP A 165 -0.55 -8.84 -11.90
N VAL A 166 -0.99 -7.71 -12.43
CA VAL A 166 -1.51 -6.57 -11.67
C VAL A 166 -2.84 -6.16 -12.28
N SER A 167 -3.89 -6.08 -11.47
CA SER A 167 -5.12 -5.42 -11.84
C SER A 167 -5.57 -4.43 -10.79
N LEU A 168 -6.16 -3.33 -11.25
CA LEU A 168 -6.82 -2.35 -10.42
C LEU A 168 -8.06 -1.85 -11.16
N ALA A 169 -9.21 -2.02 -10.55
CA ALA A 169 -10.48 -1.55 -11.06
C ALA A 169 -11.19 -0.70 -10.02
N GLY A 170 -11.99 0.24 -10.50
CA GLY A 170 -12.89 1.02 -9.66
C GLY A 170 -13.69 2.04 -10.46
N SER A 171 -14.70 2.59 -9.82
CA SER A 171 -15.63 3.58 -10.37
C SER A 171 -15.53 4.91 -9.61
N ASN A 172 -16.09 5.99 -10.17
CA ASN A 172 -16.10 7.35 -9.63
C ASN A 172 -14.70 7.97 -9.39
N TYR A 173 -13.64 7.43 -10.02
CA TYR A 173 -12.27 7.94 -9.90
C TYR A 173 -12.16 9.40 -10.36
N ASN A 174 -12.84 9.78 -11.44
CA ASN A 174 -12.83 11.16 -11.95
C ASN A 174 -13.37 12.20 -10.97
N GLN A 175 -14.25 11.81 -10.05
CA GLN A 175 -14.77 12.66 -9.00
C GLN A 175 -14.13 12.36 -7.66
N SER A 176 -13.03 11.61 -7.58
CA SER A 176 -12.31 11.37 -6.31
C SER A 176 -10.81 11.61 -6.41
N LEU A 177 -10.19 11.05 -7.44
CA LEU A 177 -8.76 10.96 -7.61
C LEU A 177 -8.24 11.92 -8.69
N ASP A 178 -7.03 12.41 -8.46
CA ASP A 178 -6.21 13.15 -9.40
C ASP A 178 -5.34 12.21 -10.21
N THR A 179 -4.55 11.39 -9.52
CA THR A 179 -3.65 10.42 -10.14
C THR A 179 -3.64 9.11 -9.39
N VAL A 180 -3.40 8.03 -10.12
CA VAL A 180 -3.06 6.73 -9.57
C VAL A 180 -1.82 6.21 -10.27
N GLY A 181 -0.83 5.82 -9.48
CA GLY A 181 0.42 5.22 -9.93
C GLY A 181 0.58 3.82 -9.38
N PHE A 182 1.33 3.00 -10.12
CA PHE A 182 1.82 1.71 -9.67
C PHE A 182 3.32 1.65 -9.92
N SER A 183 4.09 1.17 -8.95
CA SER A 183 5.51 0.95 -9.12
C SER A 183 5.93 -0.33 -8.44
N TYR A 184 7.07 -0.87 -8.87
CA TYR A 184 7.72 -1.96 -8.18
C TYR A 184 9.23 -1.79 -8.17
N GLN A 185 9.85 -2.46 -7.22
CA GLN A 185 11.29 -2.59 -7.09
C GLN A 185 11.63 -3.98 -6.57
N CYS A 186 12.68 -4.61 -7.11
CA CYS A 186 13.11 -5.95 -6.71
C CYS A 186 14.62 -6.08 -6.53
N ASP A 187 15.01 -6.95 -5.61
CA ASP A 187 16.36 -7.45 -5.34
C ASP A 187 16.47 -8.83 -5.94
N TYR A 188 17.55 -9.09 -6.67
CA TYR A 188 17.79 -10.37 -7.30
C TYR A 188 18.93 -11.10 -6.62
N ARG A 189 18.82 -12.43 -6.51
CA ARG A 189 20.01 -13.23 -6.29
C ARG A 189 20.97 -13.07 -7.48
N TYR A 190 22.26 -13.25 -7.21
CA TYR A 190 23.37 -13.07 -8.14
C TYR A 190 23.52 -11.64 -8.69
N ARG A 191 22.89 -10.64 -8.04
CA ARG A 191 23.12 -9.21 -8.27
C ARG A 191 23.26 -8.46 -6.94
N GLY A 192 23.75 -7.23 -7.03
CA GLY A 192 23.90 -6.34 -5.87
C GLY A 192 24.79 -6.89 -4.75
N ASN A 193 24.52 -6.47 -3.51
CA ASN A 193 25.25 -6.95 -2.33
C ASN A 193 24.66 -8.26 -1.77
N GLN A 194 23.51 -8.67 -2.29
CA GLN A 194 22.65 -9.74 -1.80
C GLN A 194 22.63 -10.87 -2.86
N SER A 195 23.82 -11.35 -3.24
CA SER A 195 23.99 -12.26 -4.38
C SER A 195 23.65 -13.74 -4.09
N GLY A 196 23.56 -14.15 -2.83
CA GLY A 196 23.17 -15.51 -2.46
C GLY A 196 21.65 -15.73 -2.47
N PRO A 197 21.17 -17.00 -2.44
CA PRO A 197 19.77 -17.28 -2.20
C PRO A 197 19.28 -16.76 -0.85
N ARG A 198 17.96 -16.55 -0.73
CA ARG A 198 17.34 -16.14 0.54
C ARG A 198 17.52 -17.24 1.59
N LYS A 199 18.02 -16.89 2.78
CA LYS A 199 18.18 -17.86 3.87
C LYS A 199 16.83 -18.22 4.48
N LYS A 200 16.73 -19.40 5.10
CA LYS A 200 15.48 -19.90 5.67
C LYS A 200 14.82 -18.96 6.70
N ASN A 201 15.65 -18.27 7.48
CA ASN A 201 15.24 -17.34 8.53
C ASN A 201 15.24 -15.87 8.08
N GLU A 202 15.50 -15.61 6.80
CA GLU A 202 15.54 -14.25 6.27
C GLU A 202 14.13 -13.80 5.91
N GLN A 203 13.62 -12.88 6.72
CA GLN A 203 12.25 -12.36 6.64
C GLN A 203 12.15 -11.04 5.86
N GLY A 204 13.28 -10.52 5.36
CA GLY A 204 13.35 -9.27 4.62
C GLY A 204 14.80 -8.88 4.32
N PRO A 205 15.01 -7.85 3.49
CA PRO A 205 16.35 -7.35 3.18
C PRO A 205 16.98 -6.68 4.41
N SER A 206 18.30 -6.56 4.41
CA SER A 206 19.03 -5.89 5.48
C SER A 206 18.61 -4.42 5.58
N LYS A 207 18.13 -4.00 6.76
CA LYS A 207 17.54 -2.65 7.01
C LYS A 207 16.23 -2.38 6.25
N GLY A 208 15.52 -3.41 5.77
CA GLY A 208 14.24 -3.27 5.06
C GLY A 208 14.31 -2.52 3.72
N VAL A 209 15.52 -2.24 3.23
CA VAL A 209 15.73 -1.59 1.94
C VAL A 209 15.95 -2.65 0.89
N VAL A 210 15.01 -2.71 -0.05
CA VAL A 210 15.12 -3.45 -1.30
C VAL A 210 16.16 -2.70 -2.16
N GLU A 211 17.21 -3.38 -2.61
CA GLU A 211 18.10 -2.93 -3.70
C GLU A 211 17.32 -2.74 -5.01
N LYS A 212 17.83 -1.90 -5.92
CA LYS A 212 17.12 -1.53 -7.15
C LYS A 212 17.71 -2.28 -8.35
N ASP A 213 17.78 -3.61 -8.26
CA ASP A 213 18.28 -4.44 -9.35
C ASP A 213 17.35 -4.41 -10.57
N ASP A 214 16.06 -4.19 -10.30
CA ASP A 214 15.04 -3.88 -11.30
C ASP A 214 13.91 -3.06 -10.68
N SER A 215 13.25 -2.28 -11.52
CA SER A 215 12.12 -1.44 -11.11
C SER A 215 11.38 -0.91 -12.32
N ALA A 216 10.08 -0.68 -12.17
CA ALA A 216 9.34 0.15 -13.11
C ALA A 216 8.27 0.98 -12.39
N SER A 217 7.79 2.01 -13.08
CA SER A 217 6.72 2.88 -12.61
C SER A 217 5.74 3.15 -13.75
N TYR A 218 4.46 3.10 -13.42
CA TYR A 218 3.33 3.24 -14.34
C TYR A 218 2.39 4.30 -13.80
N THR A 219 1.93 5.18 -14.67
CA THR A 219 0.75 6.02 -14.37
C THR A 219 -0.47 5.26 -14.87
N ILE A 220 -1.33 4.86 -13.94
CA ILE A 220 -2.56 4.11 -14.22
C ILE A 220 -3.69 5.08 -14.59
N PHE A 221 -3.77 6.19 -13.86
CA PHE A 221 -4.82 7.17 -14.00
C PHE A 221 -4.25 8.57 -13.75
N GLY A 222 -4.73 9.56 -14.50
CA GLY A 222 -4.22 10.92 -14.51
C GLY A 222 -3.50 11.29 -15.80
N ASN A 223 -3.27 12.60 -16.00
CA ASN A 223 -2.52 13.25 -17.10
C ASN A 223 -3.29 13.82 -18.31
N SER A 224 -4.63 13.86 -18.35
CA SER A 224 -5.36 14.60 -19.41
C SER A 224 -6.37 15.61 -18.85
N PRO A 225 -6.17 16.93 -19.07
CA PRO A 225 -7.20 17.92 -18.85
C PRO A 225 -8.27 17.78 -19.95
N GLY A 226 -9.45 17.23 -19.63
CA GLY A 226 -10.60 17.29 -20.54
C GLY A 226 -11.65 16.19 -20.40
N SER A 227 -11.27 14.97 -20.04
CA SER A 227 -12.23 13.88 -19.80
C SER A 227 -11.62 12.81 -18.89
N ARG A 228 -11.66 13.05 -17.58
CA ARG A 228 -11.27 12.02 -16.61
C ARG A 228 -12.30 10.89 -16.68
N PRO A 229 -11.91 9.66 -17.05
CA PRO A 229 -12.86 8.56 -17.15
C PRO A 229 -13.46 8.27 -15.77
N GLY A 230 -14.77 8.03 -15.73
CA GLY A 230 -15.49 7.69 -14.50
C GLY A 230 -15.11 6.34 -13.91
N SER A 231 -14.34 5.52 -14.64
CA SER A 231 -13.86 4.22 -14.18
C SER A 231 -12.41 4.02 -14.58
N VAL A 232 -11.68 3.29 -13.76
CA VAL A 232 -10.36 2.75 -14.08
C VAL A 232 -10.49 1.24 -14.24
N ASN A 233 -9.87 0.71 -15.28
CA ASN A 233 -9.65 -0.71 -15.46
C ASN A 233 -8.21 -0.91 -15.94
N PHE A 234 -7.30 -1.01 -14.97
CA PHE A 234 -5.91 -1.30 -15.21
C PHE A 234 -5.71 -2.81 -15.14
N LEU A 235 -5.06 -3.35 -16.16
CA LEU A 235 -4.71 -4.75 -16.23
C LEU A 235 -3.36 -4.89 -16.93
N GLN A 236 -2.33 -5.20 -16.15
CA GLN A 236 -1.03 -5.58 -16.66
C GLN A 236 -0.83 -7.07 -16.41
N ARG A 237 -0.72 -7.84 -17.49
CA ARG A 237 -0.44 -9.28 -17.41
C ARG A 237 1.01 -9.56 -17.74
N ALA A 238 1.56 -10.55 -17.05
CA ALA A 238 2.88 -11.11 -17.26
C ALA A 238 4.01 -10.06 -17.32
N LEU A 239 4.00 -9.08 -16.42
CA LEU A 239 5.10 -8.13 -16.31
C LEU A 239 6.32 -8.87 -15.77
N SER A 240 7.36 -8.98 -16.60
CA SER A 240 8.58 -9.73 -16.25
C SER A 240 9.28 -9.09 -15.04
N LEU A 241 9.57 -9.91 -14.03
CA LEU A 241 10.31 -9.54 -12.82
C LEU A 241 11.76 -10.02 -12.86
N ASN A 242 12.29 -10.46 -14.01
CA ASN A 242 13.72 -10.75 -14.17
C ASN A 242 14.15 -10.91 -15.63
N SER A 243 15.39 -10.52 -15.92
CA SER A 243 15.95 -10.56 -17.28
C SER A 243 16.52 -11.93 -17.68
N SER A 244 16.93 -12.76 -16.72
CA SER A 244 17.41 -14.14 -16.93
C SER A 244 16.82 -15.11 -15.91
N ALA A 245 16.81 -16.42 -16.21
CA ALA A 245 16.29 -17.44 -15.30
C ALA A 245 17.11 -17.59 -14.00
N SER A 246 18.39 -17.23 -14.03
CA SER A 246 19.27 -17.26 -12.86
C SER A 246 18.99 -16.12 -11.87
N GLN A 247 18.47 -14.99 -12.33
CA GLN A 247 18.14 -13.82 -11.51
C GLN A 247 16.79 -14.02 -10.83
N VAL A 248 16.73 -14.84 -9.80
CA VAL A 248 15.48 -15.08 -9.07
C VAL A 248 15.20 -13.91 -8.12
N PRO A 249 13.99 -13.32 -8.14
CA PRO A 249 13.62 -12.26 -7.21
C PRO A 249 13.64 -12.76 -5.77
N ARG A 250 14.40 -12.10 -4.89
CA ARG A 250 14.51 -12.43 -3.46
C ARG A 250 13.58 -11.61 -2.61
N PHE A 251 13.52 -10.30 -2.87
CA PHE A 251 12.65 -9.36 -2.21
C PHE A 251 12.08 -8.43 -3.27
N CYS A 252 10.79 -8.13 -3.21
CA CYS A 252 10.23 -7.04 -4.00
C CYS A 252 9.28 -6.20 -3.16
N VAL A 253 9.17 -4.93 -3.50
CA VAL A 253 8.11 -4.03 -3.01
C VAL A 253 7.30 -3.57 -4.21
N PHE A 254 5.98 -3.66 -4.10
CA PHE A 254 5.02 -3.12 -5.05
C PHE A 254 4.23 -2.03 -4.34
N GLU A 255 4.13 -0.85 -4.95
CA GLU A 255 3.45 0.30 -4.38
C GLU A 255 2.35 0.78 -5.33
N PHE A 256 1.13 0.85 -4.82
CA PHE A 256 0.07 1.66 -5.42
C PHE A 256 0.03 3.00 -4.71
N LYS A 257 0.04 4.07 -5.49
CA LYS A 257 0.01 5.44 -5.00
C LYS A 257 -1.21 6.16 -5.55
N PHE A 258 -1.95 6.79 -4.66
CA PHE A 258 -3.17 7.50 -4.96
C PHE A 258 -2.98 8.96 -4.56
N LYS A 259 -3.48 9.86 -5.41
CA LYS A 259 -3.60 11.28 -5.10
C LYS A 259 -5.05 11.68 -5.29
N GLU A 260 -5.64 12.27 -4.27
CA GLU A 260 -6.97 12.84 -4.34
C GLU A 260 -6.95 14.19 -5.07
N LEU A 261 -8.08 14.50 -5.69
CA LEU A 261 -8.37 15.84 -6.17
C LEU A 261 -8.46 16.83 -5.01
N SER A 262 -7.96 18.05 -5.21
CA SER A 262 -8.01 19.13 -4.22
C SER A 262 -8.73 20.37 -4.75
N GLY A 263 -9.45 21.07 -3.87
CA GLY A 263 -9.97 22.41 -4.15
C GLY A 263 -11.38 22.66 -3.61
N LYS A 264 -11.59 23.89 -3.10
CA LYS A 264 -12.83 24.35 -2.44
C LYS A 264 -14.10 24.26 -3.30
N SER A 265 -13.97 24.15 -4.62
CA SER A 265 -15.08 24.07 -5.58
C SER A 265 -15.48 22.63 -5.95
N LEU A 266 -14.79 21.62 -5.42
CA LEU A 266 -15.18 20.22 -5.58
C LEU A 266 -16.42 19.94 -4.71
N GLY A 267 -17.59 20.38 -5.16
CA GLY A 267 -18.85 20.03 -4.49
C GLY A 267 -19.03 18.52 -4.52
N ARG A 268 -18.89 17.83 -3.38
CA ARG A 268 -18.99 16.37 -3.35
C ARG A 268 -20.10 15.84 -2.48
N ASN A 269 -20.73 14.84 -3.06
CA ASN A 269 -21.80 14.02 -2.52
C ASN A 269 -21.16 12.86 -1.77
N ILE A 270 -21.53 12.63 -0.51
CA ILE A 270 -21.03 11.51 0.32
C ILE A 270 -21.28 10.12 -0.31
N ASN A 271 -22.23 10.03 -1.27
CA ASN A 271 -22.50 8.83 -2.03
C ASN A 271 -21.53 8.62 -3.22
N ALA A 272 -20.78 9.65 -3.63
CA ALA A 272 -19.76 9.57 -4.67
C ALA A 272 -18.38 9.18 -4.12
N SER A 273 -18.15 9.35 -2.81
CA SER A 273 -16.91 8.99 -2.11
C SER A 273 -16.89 7.55 -1.58
N GLN A 274 -17.98 6.79 -1.70
CA GLN A 274 -17.97 5.33 -1.57
C GLN A 274 -17.38 4.70 -2.83
N VAL A 275 -16.06 4.81 -2.99
CA VAL A 275 -15.34 4.17 -4.08
C VAL A 275 -15.01 2.75 -3.66
N ASN A 276 -15.65 1.77 -4.28
CA ASN A 276 -15.24 0.38 -4.17
C ASN A 276 -14.05 0.15 -5.11
N PHE A 277 -12.88 -0.06 -4.52
CA PHE A 277 -11.68 -0.46 -5.21
C PHE A 277 -11.60 -1.99 -5.20
N SER A 278 -11.37 -2.59 -6.37
CA SER A 278 -10.96 -3.99 -6.45
C SER A 278 -9.62 -4.08 -7.16
N GLY A 279 -8.68 -4.80 -6.56
CA GLY A 279 -7.35 -4.96 -7.12
C GLY A 279 -6.84 -6.36 -6.85
N LYS A 280 -6.01 -6.86 -7.77
CA LYS A 280 -5.35 -8.15 -7.65
C LYS A 280 -3.88 -7.99 -7.99
N LEU A 281 -3.03 -8.55 -7.16
CA LEU A 281 -1.59 -8.66 -7.39
C LEU A 281 -1.22 -10.12 -7.26
N ARG A 282 -0.56 -10.69 -8.28
CA ARG A 282 -0.09 -12.08 -8.26
C ARG A 282 1.31 -12.16 -8.83
N ILE A 283 2.16 -12.91 -8.17
CA ILE A 283 3.48 -13.26 -8.67
C ILE A 283 3.50 -14.76 -8.92
N CYS A 284 4.11 -15.17 -10.02
CA CYS A 284 4.32 -16.58 -10.31
C CYS A 284 5.54 -16.80 -11.19
N LYS A 285 6.12 -17.98 -11.05
CA LYS A 285 7.14 -18.51 -11.95
C LYS A 285 6.49 -18.98 -13.25
N GLN A 286 7.20 -18.85 -14.37
CA GLN A 286 6.75 -19.32 -15.66
C GLN A 286 6.33 -20.79 -15.59
N GLY A 287 5.12 -21.09 -16.07
CA GLY A 287 4.58 -22.44 -16.08
C GLY A 287 3.96 -22.89 -14.74
N THR A 288 4.03 -22.09 -13.67
CA THR A 288 3.37 -22.40 -12.39
C THR A 288 2.13 -21.55 -12.11
N CYS A 289 1.87 -20.53 -12.94
CA CYS A 289 0.71 -19.65 -12.77
C CYS A 289 -0.61 -20.43 -12.95
N PRO A 290 -1.53 -20.39 -11.97
CA PRO A 290 -2.87 -20.95 -12.14
C PRO A 290 -3.61 -20.28 -13.31
N THR A 291 -4.38 -21.07 -14.05
CA THR A 291 -5.27 -20.56 -15.10
C THR A 291 -6.39 -19.72 -14.46
N GLY A 292 -6.53 -18.45 -14.88
CA GLY A 292 -7.55 -17.53 -14.36
C GLY A 292 -6.96 -16.31 -13.62
N PHE A 293 -6.72 -15.24 -14.38
CA PHE A 293 -6.48 -13.89 -13.88
C PHE A 293 -7.56 -12.96 -14.40
#